data_AF-A0A3D2KBR3-F1
#
_entry.id   AF-A0A3D2KBR3-F1
#
_cell.length_a   1.000
_cell.length_b   1.000
_cell.length_c   1.000
_cell.angle_alpha   90.00
_cell.angle_beta   90.00
_cell.angle_gamma   90.00
#
_symmetry.space_group_name_H-M   'P 1'
#
loop_
_entity.id
_entity.type
_entity.pdbx_description
1 polymer ?
#
loop_
_entity_poly.entity_id
_entity_poly.type
_entity_poly.pdbx_seq_one_letter_code
_entity_poly.pdbx_strand_id
1 'polypeptide(L)'
;MTQRKEKSKITEEDLQMIANFRLMDDDFMTVVFDRNYRAVERVLDVILQRDDLKVLEVVTQREYKNPVTGGRSVKLDVYVEDLDGKIYDVEVQRADEGADVHRARFHSSMLDTRMLKENQKFKQIHDSYVIFITENDYFGKNLPLYRIERVVRELNTFFEDGSHIIYVNGSYENDDDPVGRLMHDFRCKEADDMFYEELQDSVRHFKETEGGRSKMCKAMEERIDRENTKRRVKDVKSLMKNLSLTAEQAMDAINCTPEERDELIRQLDN
;
A
#
# COMPACT_ATOMS: atom_id res chain seq x y z
N MET A 1 -16.53 34.92 2.20
CA MET A 1 -17.00 34.22 3.41
C MET A 1 -16.68 32.75 3.24
N THR A 2 -15.66 32.27 3.93
CA THR A 2 -15.22 30.87 3.87
C THR A 2 -16.30 30.01 4.51
N GLN A 3 -17.05 29.24 3.72
CA GLN A 3 -17.92 28.20 4.26
C GLN A 3 -17.01 27.21 5.00
N ARG A 4 -17.05 27.23 6.33
CA ARG A 4 -16.58 26.11 7.15
C ARG A 4 -17.42 24.91 6.70
N LYS A 5 -16.82 23.97 5.96
CA LYS A 5 -17.38 22.61 5.83
C LYS A 5 -17.69 22.14 7.26
N GLU A 6 -18.95 21.93 7.58
CA GLU A 6 -19.35 21.30 8.83
C GLU A 6 -18.56 20.00 8.95
N LYS A 7 -17.92 19.78 10.11
CA LYS A 7 -17.32 18.48 10.39
C LYS A 7 -18.46 17.46 10.32
N SER A 8 -18.40 16.57 9.33
CA SER A 8 -19.20 15.34 9.27
C SER A 8 -19.16 14.71 10.67
N LYS A 9 -20.33 14.56 11.29
CA LYS A 9 -20.45 14.01 12.64
C LYS A 9 -20.33 12.50 12.50
N ILE A 10 -19.28 11.91 13.08
CA ILE A 10 -19.02 10.46 13.03
C ILE A 10 -20.29 9.72 13.45
N THR A 11 -20.77 8.82 12.60
CA THR A 11 -22.00 8.04 12.83
C THR A 11 -21.69 6.77 13.62
N GLU A 12 -22.73 6.14 14.18
CA GLU A 12 -22.59 4.84 14.85
C GLU A 12 -22.12 3.74 13.87
N GLU A 13 -22.55 3.81 12.62
CA GLU A 13 -22.12 2.90 11.56
C GLU A 13 -20.62 3.05 11.28
N ASP A 14 -20.11 4.28 11.23
CA ASP A 14 -18.66 4.55 11.07
C ASP A 14 -17.86 3.97 12.24
N LEU A 15 -18.36 4.10 13.47
CA LEU A 15 -17.69 3.56 14.65
C LEU A 15 -17.64 2.03 14.62
N GLN A 16 -18.73 1.37 14.24
CA GLN A 16 -18.78 -0.09 14.11
C GLN A 16 -17.86 -0.61 13.00
N MET A 17 -17.78 0.13 11.88
CA MET A 17 -16.86 -0.19 10.81
C MET A 17 -15.40 -0.04 11.25
N ILE A 18 -15.06 1.09 11.90
CA ILE A 18 -13.70 1.34 12.41
C ILE A 18 -13.27 0.26 13.42
N ALA A 19 -14.17 -0.14 14.31
CA ALA A 19 -13.90 -1.19 15.28
C ALA A 19 -13.53 -2.53 14.61
N ASN A 20 -14.10 -2.83 13.44
CA ASN A 20 -13.87 -4.10 12.75
C ASN A 20 -12.63 -4.16 11.86
N PHE A 21 -11.98 -3.03 11.57
CA PHE A 21 -10.77 -3.03 10.74
C PHE A 21 -9.61 -3.77 11.39
N ARG A 22 -8.75 -4.37 10.56
CA ARG A 22 -7.47 -4.97 10.95
C ARG A 22 -6.36 -4.31 10.15
N LEU A 23 -5.09 -4.51 10.52
CA LEU A 23 -3.98 -4.02 9.69
C LEU A 23 -3.89 -4.73 8.32
N MET A 24 -4.64 -5.82 8.14
CA MET A 24 -4.85 -6.46 6.84
C MET A 24 -5.81 -5.69 5.91
N ASP A 25 -6.57 -4.72 6.42
CA ASP A 25 -7.50 -3.95 5.60
C ASP A 25 -6.83 -2.69 5.04
N ASP A 26 -6.77 -2.56 3.72
CA ASP A 26 -6.04 -1.50 2.98
C ASP A 26 -6.31 -0.09 3.53
N ASP A 27 -7.57 0.21 3.84
CA ASP A 27 -7.99 1.51 4.37
C ASP A 27 -7.34 1.83 5.71
N PHE A 28 -7.30 0.84 6.59
CA PHE A 28 -6.79 1.01 7.94
C PHE A 28 -5.27 0.99 7.96
N MET A 29 -4.67 0.06 7.21
CA MET A 29 -3.24 -0.03 6.99
C MET A 29 -2.67 1.30 6.45
N THR A 30 -3.34 1.88 5.45
CA THR A 30 -2.95 3.16 4.84
C THR A 30 -2.84 4.26 5.88
N VAL A 31 -3.84 4.43 6.76
CA VAL A 31 -3.78 5.51 7.76
C VAL A 31 -2.84 5.21 8.91
N VAL A 32 -2.70 3.93 9.29
CA VAL A 32 -1.84 3.51 10.39
C VAL A 32 -0.36 3.69 10.04
N PHE A 33 0.03 3.35 8.82
CA PHE A 33 1.42 3.38 8.40
C PHE A 33 1.86 4.70 7.75
N ASP A 34 0.94 5.58 7.32
CA ASP A 34 1.34 6.85 6.69
C ASP A 34 2.19 7.70 7.63
N ARG A 35 3.46 7.92 7.23
CA ARG A 35 4.46 8.66 8.01
C ARG A 35 4.67 8.12 9.43
N ASN A 36 4.35 6.85 9.66
CA ASN A 36 4.52 6.20 10.95
C ASN A 36 5.82 5.40 11.00
N TYR A 37 6.92 6.12 11.18
CA TYR A 37 8.28 5.60 11.20
C TYR A 37 8.45 4.44 12.21
N ARG A 38 7.93 4.58 13.44
CA ARG A 38 8.10 3.57 14.50
C ARG A 38 7.40 2.25 14.17
N ALA A 39 6.16 2.33 13.71
CA ALA A 39 5.38 1.14 13.35
C ALA A 39 6.01 0.40 12.16
N VAL A 40 6.42 1.16 11.13
CA VAL A 40 7.01 0.57 9.92
C VAL A 40 8.42 0.02 10.16
N GLU A 41 9.26 0.71 10.96
CA GLU A 41 10.55 0.15 11.43
C GLU A 41 10.33 -1.18 12.12
N ARG A 42 9.37 -1.26 13.06
CA ARG A 42 9.06 -2.51 13.77
C ARG A 42 8.64 -3.64 12.83
N VAL A 43 7.76 -3.36 11.86
CA VAL A 43 7.32 -4.35 10.85
C VAL A 43 8.52 -4.88 10.06
N LEU A 44 9.35 -3.99 9.53
CA LEU A 44 10.49 -4.36 8.71
C LEU A 44 11.59 -5.07 9.50
N ASP A 45 11.89 -4.63 10.73
CA ASP A 45 12.84 -5.30 11.63
C ASP A 45 12.45 -6.78 11.82
N VAL A 46 11.18 -7.05 12.11
CA VAL A 46 10.68 -8.42 12.30
C VAL A 46 10.75 -9.25 11.02
N ILE A 47 10.32 -8.70 9.87
CA ILE A 47 10.33 -9.42 8.58
C ILE A 47 11.76 -9.70 8.08
N LEU A 48 12.65 -8.72 8.24
CA LEU A 48 14.05 -8.82 7.83
C LEU A 48 14.91 -9.54 8.88
N GLN A 49 14.36 -9.85 10.05
CA GLN A 49 15.02 -10.52 11.17
C GLN A 49 16.26 -9.75 11.64
N ARG A 50 16.08 -8.45 11.87
CA ARG A 50 17.09 -7.49 12.38
C ARG A 50 16.45 -6.52 13.37
N ASP A 51 17.24 -5.69 14.03
CA ASP A 51 16.78 -4.74 15.07
C ASP A 51 17.44 -3.35 14.99
N ASP A 52 18.16 -3.09 13.90
CA ASP A 52 18.95 -1.89 13.68
C ASP A 52 18.43 -1.00 12.54
N LEU A 53 17.28 -1.35 11.93
CA LEU A 53 16.74 -0.56 10.82
C LEU A 53 16.36 0.85 11.28
N LYS A 54 16.75 1.85 10.49
CA LYS A 54 16.35 3.24 10.65
C LYS A 54 15.84 3.79 9.33
N VAL A 55 14.59 4.26 9.31
CA VAL A 55 13.94 4.69 8.06
C VAL A 55 13.99 6.22 7.91
N LEU A 56 14.31 6.66 6.69
CA LEU A 56 14.38 8.06 6.27
C LEU A 56 13.02 8.59 5.82
N GLU A 57 12.26 7.77 5.07
CA GLU A 57 10.96 8.14 4.53
C GLU A 57 9.99 6.97 4.65
N VAL A 58 8.75 7.26 5.06
CA VAL A 58 7.62 6.33 5.05
C VAL A 58 6.42 7.07 4.45
N VAL A 59 5.90 6.56 3.33
CA VAL A 59 4.76 7.15 2.63
C VAL A 59 3.84 6.03 2.15
N THR A 60 2.56 6.13 2.49
CA THR A 60 1.58 5.18 1.96
C THR A 60 1.03 5.61 0.63
N GLN A 61 0.55 4.65 -0.16
CA GLN A 61 -0.21 4.89 -1.38
C GLN A 61 0.59 5.73 -2.42
N ARG A 62 1.91 5.51 -2.51
CA ARG A 62 2.83 6.26 -3.37
C ARG A 62 2.72 5.81 -4.83
N GLU A 63 2.34 6.72 -5.72
CA GLU A 63 2.18 6.38 -7.14
C GLU A 63 3.51 6.45 -7.91
N TYR A 64 3.85 5.34 -8.57
CA TYR A 64 4.94 5.24 -9.52
C TYR A 64 4.37 5.16 -10.93
N LYS A 65 4.30 6.32 -11.58
CA LYS A 65 3.94 6.42 -13.00
C LYS A 65 4.95 5.69 -13.88
N ASN A 66 4.43 4.91 -14.82
CA ASN A 66 5.23 4.27 -15.84
C ASN A 66 5.77 5.32 -16.83
N PRO A 67 7.08 5.31 -17.16
CA PRO A 67 7.63 6.23 -18.15
C PRO A 67 7.16 5.96 -19.58
N VAL A 68 6.65 4.74 -19.87
CA VAL A 68 6.09 4.39 -21.17
C VAL A 68 4.66 4.89 -21.28
N THR A 69 4.35 5.65 -22.33
CA THR A 69 2.99 6.11 -22.63
C THR A 69 2.03 4.92 -22.75
N GLY A 70 0.96 4.92 -21.95
CA GLY A 70 0.00 3.81 -21.88
C GLY A 70 0.49 2.59 -21.08
N GLY A 71 1.69 2.65 -20.51
CA GLY A 71 2.24 1.64 -19.62
C GLY A 71 1.51 1.58 -18.27
N ARG A 72 1.57 0.42 -17.62
CA ARG A 72 0.94 0.21 -16.31
C ARG A 72 1.75 0.88 -15.21
N SER A 73 1.16 1.82 -14.48
CA SER A 73 1.73 2.39 -13.25
C SER A 73 1.52 1.44 -12.07
N VAL A 74 2.31 1.61 -11.01
CA VAL A 74 2.08 0.95 -9.73
C VAL A 74 1.77 1.98 -8.66
N LYS A 75 1.00 1.58 -7.66
CA LYS A 75 0.74 2.37 -6.46
C LYS A 75 1.18 1.51 -5.30
N LEU A 76 2.26 1.94 -4.65
CA LEU A 76 2.89 1.22 -3.56
C LEU A 76 2.06 1.44 -2.31
N ASP A 77 1.69 0.35 -1.63
CA ASP A 77 0.89 0.40 -0.42
C ASP A 77 1.63 1.13 0.70
N VAL A 78 2.87 0.72 1.00
CA VAL A 78 3.81 1.43 1.87
C VAL A 78 5.18 1.50 1.19
N TYR A 79 5.57 2.70 0.79
CA TYR A 79 6.95 2.99 0.38
C TYR A 79 7.78 3.32 1.61
N VAL A 80 8.97 2.73 1.67
CA VAL A 80 9.98 3.02 2.70
C VAL A 80 11.34 3.20 2.07
N GLU A 81 12.09 4.18 2.56
CA GLU A 81 13.52 4.35 2.26
C GLU A 81 14.29 4.38 3.59
N ASP A 82 15.37 3.61 3.70
CA ASP A 82 16.23 3.62 4.90
C ASP A 82 17.43 4.58 4.79
N LEU A 83 18.17 4.73 5.89
CA LEU A 83 19.34 5.62 5.93
C LEU A 83 20.50 5.16 5.01
N ASP A 84 20.50 3.90 4.57
CA ASP A 84 21.49 3.36 3.63
C ASP A 84 21.02 3.47 2.16
N GLY A 85 19.82 4.04 1.94
CA GLY A 85 19.20 4.23 0.64
C GLY A 85 18.49 2.99 0.10
N LYS A 86 18.33 1.92 0.89
CA LYS A 86 17.56 0.75 0.48
C LYS A 86 16.08 1.10 0.46
N ILE A 87 15.37 0.53 -0.51
CA ILE A 87 13.95 0.81 -0.73
C ILE A 87 13.12 -0.43 -0.45
N TYR A 88 12.01 -0.25 0.26
CA TYR A 88 11.06 -1.29 0.58
C TYR A 88 9.68 -0.90 0.06
N ASP A 89 9.07 -1.81 -0.69
CA ASP A 89 7.68 -1.78 -1.12
C ASP A 89 6.93 -2.85 -0.35
N VAL A 90 6.13 -2.43 0.64
CA VAL A 90 5.32 -3.35 1.46
C VAL A 90 3.88 -3.32 0.96
N GLU A 91 3.42 -4.46 0.46
CA GLU A 91 2.12 -4.69 -0.15
C GLU A 91 1.28 -5.60 0.75
N VAL A 92 0.10 -5.16 1.17
CA VAL A 92 -0.79 -5.96 2.03
C VAL A 92 -1.93 -6.51 1.19
N GLN A 93 -2.10 -7.84 1.17
CA GLN A 93 -3.00 -8.50 0.22
C GLN A 93 -3.91 -9.50 0.91
N ARG A 94 -5.22 -9.24 0.85
CA ARG A 94 -6.25 -10.14 1.40
C ARG A 94 -6.59 -11.31 0.48
N ALA A 95 -6.51 -11.09 -0.82
CA ALA A 95 -6.74 -12.10 -1.84
C ALA A 95 -5.42 -12.49 -2.51
N ASP A 96 -5.17 -13.79 -2.62
CA ASP A 96 -3.92 -14.32 -3.18
C ASP A 96 -3.68 -13.87 -4.63
N GLU A 97 -4.74 -13.63 -5.41
CA GLU A 97 -4.66 -13.06 -6.76
C GLU A 97 -3.92 -11.70 -6.80
N GLY A 98 -4.04 -10.92 -5.72
CA GLY A 98 -3.35 -9.65 -5.55
C GLY A 98 -1.84 -9.81 -5.33
N ALA A 99 -1.38 -10.98 -4.88
CA ALA A 99 0.00 -11.27 -4.58
C ALA A 99 0.69 -12.12 -5.67
N ASP A 100 0.20 -12.07 -6.92
CA ASP A 100 0.81 -12.81 -8.02
C ASP A 100 2.31 -12.52 -8.19
N VAL A 101 3.10 -13.56 -8.44
CA VAL A 101 4.56 -13.47 -8.55
C VAL A 101 5.04 -12.55 -9.69
N HIS A 102 4.26 -12.39 -10.76
CA HIS A 102 4.58 -11.45 -11.84
C HIS A 102 4.33 -10.00 -11.40
N ARG A 103 3.35 -9.76 -10.52
CA ARG A 103 3.17 -8.44 -9.88
C ARG A 103 4.39 -8.08 -9.03
N ALA A 104 4.89 -9.03 -8.23
CA ALA A 104 6.12 -8.81 -7.46
C ALA A 104 7.30 -8.41 -8.35
N ARG A 105 7.53 -9.17 -9.43
CA ARG A 105 8.56 -8.83 -10.43
C ARG A 105 8.33 -7.45 -11.07
N PHE A 106 7.08 -7.11 -11.39
CA PHE A 106 6.74 -5.83 -11.99
C PHE A 106 7.02 -4.67 -11.03
N HIS A 107 6.66 -4.81 -9.75
CA HIS A 107 6.96 -3.85 -8.71
C HIS A 107 8.48 -3.65 -8.55
N SER A 108 9.28 -4.73 -8.49
CA SER A 108 10.74 -4.62 -8.43
C SER A 108 11.29 -3.78 -9.59
N SER A 109 10.82 -4.05 -10.83
CA SER A 109 11.26 -3.28 -11.99
C SER A 109 10.89 -1.79 -11.91
N MET A 110 9.72 -1.47 -11.34
CA MET A 110 9.26 -0.10 -11.17
C MET A 110 10.07 0.65 -10.11
N LEU A 111 10.52 -0.03 -9.04
CA LEU A 111 11.44 0.54 -8.06
C LEU A 111 12.79 0.88 -8.72
N ASP A 112 13.39 -0.08 -9.41
CA ASP A 112 14.71 0.07 -10.03
C ASP A 112 14.77 1.24 -11.03
N THR A 113 13.68 1.48 -11.77
CA THR A 113 13.60 2.58 -12.76
C THR A 113 13.80 3.97 -12.17
N ARG A 114 13.68 4.14 -10.85
CA ARG A 114 13.79 5.44 -10.17
C ARG A 114 15.06 5.60 -9.34
N MET A 115 15.85 4.54 -9.16
CA MET A 115 17.03 4.55 -8.28
C MET A 115 18.27 5.16 -8.92
N LEU A 116 18.37 5.11 -10.25
CA LEU A 116 19.51 5.63 -10.99
C LEU A 116 19.12 6.82 -11.87
N LYS A 117 19.96 7.85 -11.81
CA LYS A 117 19.95 8.99 -12.71
C LYS A 117 20.87 8.72 -13.90
N GLU A 118 20.70 9.53 -14.94
CA GLU A 118 21.57 9.50 -16.12
C GLU A 118 23.05 9.59 -15.69
N ASN A 119 23.89 8.76 -16.32
CA ASN A 119 25.33 8.65 -16.08
C ASN A 119 25.77 8.03 -14.73
N GLN A 120 24.85 7.62 -13.85
CA GLN A 120 25.23 6.82 -12.68
C GLN A 120 25.64 5.39 -13.10
N LYS A 121 26.55 4.79 -12.33
CA LYS A 121 27.01 3.42 -12.59
C LYS A 121 25.98 2.44 -12.03
N PHE A 122 25.69 1.34 -12.74
CA PHE A 122 24.72 0.33 -12.27
C PHE A 122 25.03 -0.22 -10.88
N LYS A 123 26.31 -0.37 -10.52
CA LYS A 123 26.73 -0.79 -9.16
C LYS A 123 26.38 0.19 -8.03
N GLN A 124 25.79 1.33 -8.35
CA GLN A 124 25.30 2.33 -7.38
C GLN A 124 23.80 2.16 -7.12
N ILE A 125 23.13 1.21 -7.78
CA ILE A 125 21.76 0.86 -7.44
C ILE A 125 21.76 0.30 -6.01
N HIS A 126 20.84 0.78 -5.18
CA HIS A 126 20.66 0.29 -3.82
C HIS A 126 19.80 -0.97 -3.82
N ASP A 127 19.88 -1.75 -2.74
CA ASP A 127 19.03 -2.92 -2.58
C ASP A 127 17.54 -2.51 -2.56
N SER A 128 16.70 -3.35 -3.15
CA SER A 128 15.26 -3.17 -3.19
C SER A 128 14.54 -4.42 -2.68
N TYR A 129 13.47 -4.21 -1.91
CA TYR A 129 12.66 -5.26 -1.31
C TYR A 129 11.21 -5.06 -1.73
N VAL A 130 10.62 -6.07 -2.36
CA VAL A 130 9.17 -6.14 -2.55
C VAL A 130 8.63 -7.19 -1.58
N ILE A 131 7.85 -6.73 -0.60
CA ILE A 131 7.38 -7.52 0.53
C ILE A 131 5.86 -7.63 0.45
N PHE A 132 5.36 -8.83 0.16
CA PHE A 132 3.93 -9.12 0.22
C PHE A 132 3.56 -9.69 1.59
N ILE A 133 2.69 -9.01 2.32
CA ILE A 133 2.01 -9.56 3.50
C ILE A 133 0.65 -10.09 3.06
N THR A 134 0.50 -11.41 2.99
CA THR A 134 -0.71 -12.05 2.46
C THR A 134 -1.61 -12.56 3.59
N GLU A 135 -2.94 -12.38 3.52
CA GLU A 135 -3.86 -12.87 4.58
C GLU A 135 -3.76 -14.38 4.78
N ASN A 136 -3.55 -15.12 3.69
CA ASN A 136 -3.35 -16.57 3.71
C ASN A 136 -1.87 -16.93 3.49
N ASP A 137 -1.55 -18.20 3.70
CA ASP A 137 -0.27 -18.77 3.28
C ASP A 137 -0.24 -18.99 1.76
N TYR A 138 0.27 -18.01 1.01
CA TYR A 138 0.34 -18.04 -0.45
C TYR A 138 1.00 -19.30 -1.03
N PHE A 139 2.00 -19.88 -0.35
CA PHE A 139 2.70 -21.08 -0.81
C PHE A 139 2.20 -22.38 -0.16
N GLY A 140 1.36 -22.30 0.87
CA GLY A 140 0.78 -23.45 1.56
C GLY A 140 1.81 -24.40 2.19
N LYS A 141 2.92 -23.87 2.72
CA LYS A 141 3.98 -24.64 3.40
C LYS A 141 4.09 -24.36 4.90
N ASN A 142 3.21 -23.52 5.44
CA ASN A 142 3.13 -23.14 6.84
C ASN A 142 4.46 -22.59 7.38
N LEU A 143 5.19 -21.84 6.56
CA LEU A 143 6.37 -21.10 7.00
C LEU A 143 5.98 -19.63 7.27
N PRO A 144 6.66 -18.94 8.21
CA PRO A 144 6.40 -17.52 8.47
C PRO A 144 6.75 -16.63 7.28
N LEU A 145 7.84 -16.96 6.58
CA LEU A 145 8.43 -16.16 5.51
C LEU A 145 8.88 -17.05 4.36
N TYR A 146 8.74 -16.53 3.13
CA TYR A 146 9.34 -17.08 1.93
C TYR A 146 10.20 -16.00 1.27
N ARG A 147 11.50 -16.26 1.18
CA ARG A 147 12.46 -15.35 0.54
C ARG A 147 12.80 -15.88 -0.85
N ILE A 148 12.62 -15.04 -1.86
CA ILE A 148 12.87 -15.39 -3.25
C ILE A 148 14.11 -14.63 -3.69
N GLU A 149 15.18 -15.39 -3.92
CA GLU A 149 16.48 -14.90 -4.34
C GLU A 149 16.86 -15.48 -5.70
N ARG A 150 17.64 -14.73 -6.48
CA ARG A 150 18.23 -15.24 -7.72
C ARG A 150 19.50 -16.04 -7.41
N VAL A 151 19.66 -17.15 -8.12
CA VAL A 151 20.82 -18.03 -8.01
C VAL A 151 21.47 -18.26 -9.37
N VAL A 152 22.79 -18.39 -9.38
CA VAL A 152 23.54 -18.90 -10.52
C VAL A 152 23.33 -20.41 -10.56
N ARG A 153 22.46 -20.88 -11.45
CA ARG A 153 21.97 -22.28 -11.44
C ARG A 153 23.10 -23.30 -11.55
N GLU A 154 24.12 -23.02 -12.34
CA GLU A 154 25.26 -23.90 -12.58
C GLU A 154 26.20 -24.00 -11.37
N LEU A 155 26.23 -22.97 -10.52
CA LEU A 155 27.12 -22.89 -9.35
C LEU A 155 26.40 -23.14 -8.03
N ASN A 156 25.06 -23.08 -8.03
CA ASN A 156 24.22 -23.13 -6.84
C ASN A 156 24.64 -22.08 -5.78
N THR A 157 24.96 -20.87 -6.24
CA THR A 157 25.32 -19.71 -5.39
C THR A 157 24.33 -18.57 -5.62
N PHE A 158 24.13 -17.72 -4.61
CA PHE A 158 23.34 -16.50 -4.78
C PHE A 158 23.96 -15.58 -5.82
N PHE A 159 23.10 -14.90 -6.57
CA PHE A 159 23.53 -13.92 -7.59
C PHE A 159 23.85 -12.55 -6.99
N GLU A 160 23.25 -12.22 -5.84
CA GLU A 160 23.52 -10.99 -5.06
C GLU A 160 23.34 -9.70 -5.87
N ASP A 161 22.25 -9.59 -6.63
CA ASP A 161 21.93 -8.39 -7.43
C ASP A 161 21.20 -7.28 -6.65
N GLY A 162 21.00 -7.47 -5.34
CA GLY A 162 20.31 -6.52 -4.46
C GLY A 162 18.79 -6.44 -4.66
N SER A 163 18.19 -7.31 -5.48
CA SER A 163 16.74 -7.33 -5.70
C SER A 163 16.10 -8.50 -4.97
N HIS A 164 15.34 -8.19 -3.92
CA HIS A 164 14.75 -9.16 -3.00
C HIS A 164 13.22 -9.17 -3.09
N ILE A 165 12.63 -10.36 -3.02
CA ILE A 165 11.17 -10.52 -2.89
C ILE A 165 10.89 -11.38 -1.66
N ILE A 166 9.97 -10.93 -0.81
CA ILE A 166 9.57 -11.63 0.42
C ILE A 166 8.05 -11.80 0.43
N TYR A 167 7.59 -13.00 0.73
CA TYR A 167 6.19 -13.25 1.08
C TYR A 167 6.10 -13.59 2.56
N VAL A 168 5.26 -12.84 3.27
CA VAL A 168 4.96 -13.02 4.69
C VAL A 168 3.62 -13.73 4.79
N ASN A 169 3.61 -14.86 5.48
CA ASN A 169 2.40 -15.65 5.68
C ASN A 169 1.55 -15.07 6.81
N GLY A 170 0.52 -14.30 6.47
CA GLY A 170 -0.42 -13.69 7.43
C GLY A 170 -1.32 -14.67 8.16
N SER A 171 -1.38 -15.94 7.75
CA SER A 171 -2.07 -17.00 8.48
C SER A 171 -1.16 -17.78 9.44
N TYR A 172 0.13 -17.43 9.51
CA TYR A 172 1.06 -18.08 10.43
C TYR A 172 0.71 -17.75 11.89
N GLU A 173 0.55 -18.79 12.70
CA GLU A 173 0.17 -18.73 14.11
C GLU A 173 1.26 -19.38 14.98
N ASN A 174 2.07 -18.56 15.63
CA ASN A 174 3.08 -19.00 16.59
C ASN A 174 3.55 -17.81 17.45
N ASP A 175 3.02 -17.68 18.67
CA ASP A 175 3.33 -16.54 19.54
C ASP A 175 4.76 -16.55 20.10
N ASP A 176 5.49 -17.68 19.99
CA ASP A 176 6.91 -17.75 20.35
C ASP A 176 7.82 -17.16 19.26
N ASP A 177 7.32 -17.09 18.01
CA ASP A 177 8.04 -16.56 16.86
C ASP A 177 7.73 -15.07 16.64
N PRO A 178 8.74 -14.20 16.41
CA PRO A 178 8.49 -12.78 16.16
C PRO A 178 7.57 -12.49 14.97
N VAL A 179 7.69 -13.24 13.86
CA VAL A 179 6.80 -13.08 12.70
C VAL A 179 5.41 -13.58 13.04
N GLY A 180 5.29 -14.67 13.81
CA GLY A 180 3.99 -15.15 14.31
C GLY A 180 3.26 -14.12 15.17
N ARG A 181 3.96 -13.44 16.10
CA ARG A 181 3.42 -12.31 16.86
C ARG A 181 3.04 -11.14 15.97
N LEU A 182 3.85 -10.83 14.95
CA LEU A 182 3.54 -9.75 14.03
C LEU A 182 2.27 -10.05 13.23
N MET A 183 2.12 -11.29 12.75
CA MET A 183 0.92 -11.68 12.01
C MET A 183 -0.29 -11.81 12.92
N HIS A 184 -0.11 -12.15 14.21
CA HIS A 184 -1.16 -12.02 15.22
C HIS A 184 -1.67 -10.57 15.29
N ASP A 185 -0.77 -9.61 15.46
CA ASP A 185 -1.10 -8.18 15.51
C ASP A 185 -1.82 -7.71 14.24
N PHE A 186 -1.41 -8.19 13.07
CA PHE A 186 -2.08 -7.84 11.81
C PHE A 186 -3.51 -8.35 11.73
N ARG A 187 -3.83 -9.47 12.39
CA ARG A 187 -5.18 -10.05 12.47
C ARG A 187 -6.02 -9.44 13.60
N CYS A 188 -5.40 -8.81 14.59
CA CYS A 188 -6.10 -8.22 15.73
C CYS A 188 -7.04 -7.08 15.33
N LYS A 189 -8.16 -7.01 16.05
CA LYS A 189 -9.07 -5.86 16.02
C LYS A 189 -8.80 -4.93 17.20
N GLU A 190 -8.60 -5.48 18.39
CA GLU A 190 -8.41 -4.68 19.58
C GLU A 190 -6.91 -4.46 19.83
N ALA A 191 -6.56 -3.24 20.24
CA ALA A 191 -5.18 -2.89 20.53
C ALA A 191 -4.65 -3.66 21.76
N ASP A 192 -5.51 -3.96 22.73
CA ASP A 192 -5.15 -4.67 23.97
C ASP A 192 -4.65 -6.12 23.71
N ASP A 193 -5.00 -6.71 22.57
CA ASP A 193 -4.62 -8.07 22.19
C ASP A 193 -3.29 -8.11 21.41
N MET A 194 -2.66 -6.96 21.13
CA MET A 194 -1.45 -6.87 20.30
C MET A 194 -0.16 -7.03 21.12
N PHE A 195 0.85 -7.64 20.51
CA PHE A 195 2.17 -7.87 21.09
C PHE A 195 3.13 -6.68 20.94
N TYR A 196 3.12 -6.00 19.81
CA TYR A 196 4.09 -4.94 19.52
C TYR A 196 3.52 -3.56 19.86
N GLU A 197 4.12 -2.90 20.85
CA GLU A 197 3.70 -1.58 21.35
C GLU A 197 3.59 -0.54 20.22
N GLU A 198 4.50 -0.55 19.25
CA GLU A 198 4.47 0.42 18.14
C GLU A 198 3.22 0.30 17.26
N LEU A 199 2.71 -0.93 17.10
CA LEU A 199 1.47 -1.20 16.38
C LEU A 199 0.26 -0.96 17.29
N GLN A 200 0.31 -1.45 18.52
CA GLN A 200 -0.71 -1.26 19.54
C GLN A 200 -1.06 0.22 19.74
N ASP A 201 -0.07 1.09 19.95
CA ASP A 201 -0.26 2.54 20.12
C ASP A 201 -1.00 3.15 18.93
N SER A 202 -0.64 2.71 17.73
CA SER A 202 -1.23 3.21 16.48
C SER A 202 -2.68 2.75 16.33
N VAL A 203 -2.95 1.46 16.54
CA VAL A 203 -4.32 0.90 16.49
C VAL A 203 -5.19 1.56 17.54
N ARG A 204 -4.70 1.70 18.78
CA ARG A 204 -5.39 2.41 19.86
C ARG A 204 -5.73 3.84 19.48
N HIS A 205 -4.78 4.58 18.91
CA HIS A 205 -5.01 5.96 18.48
C HIS A 205 -6.17 6.06 17.50
N PHE A 206 -6.15 5.28 16.42
CA PHE A 206 -7.16 5.37 15.36
C PHE A 206 -8.52 4.79 15.75
N LYS A 207 -8.56 3.82 16.67
CA LYS A 207 -9.80 3.15 17.08
C LYS A 207 -10.45 3.69 18.34
N GLU A 208 -9.72 4.32 19.24
CA GLU A 208 -10.26 4.72 20.55
C GLU A 208 -10.32 6.25 20.73
N THR A 209 -9.47 7.00 20.04
CA THR A 209 -9.46 8.47 20.18
C THR A 209 -10.40 9.15 19.18
N GLU A 210 -11.06 10.24 19.59
CA GLU A 210 -11.92 11.04 18.70
C GLU A 210 -11.13 11.57 17.49
N GLY A 211 -9.90 12.04 17.71
CA GLY A 211 -9.03 12.56 16.66
C GLY A 211 -8.62 11.49 15.64
N GLY A 212 -8.29 10.28 16.10
CA GLY A 212 -7.95 9.15 15.24
C GLY A 212 -9.14 8.67 14.42
N ARG A 213 -10.29 8.46 15.07
CA ARG A 213 -11.54 8.07 14.39
C ARG A 213 -11.95 9.09 13.33
N SER A 214 -11.83 10.38 13.64
CA SER A 214 -12.13 11.45 12.67
C SER A 214 -11.20 11.43 11.46
N LYS A 215 -9.89 11.18 11.66
CA LYS A 215 -8.95 10.99 10.55
C LYS A 215 -9.32 9.78 9.70
N MET A 216 -9.69 8.68 10.33
CA MET A 216 -10.09 7.45 9.62
C MET A 216 -11.34 7.68 8.76
N CYS A 217 -12.40 8.26 9.33
CA CYS A 217 -13.61 8.60 8.58
C CYS A 217 -13.29 9.49 7.37
N LYS A 218 -12.48 10.52 7.58
CA LYS A 218 -12.07 11.44 6.51
C LYS A 218 -11.27 10.72 5.42
N ALA A 219 -10.33 9.84 5.79
CA ALA A 219 -9.55 9.08 4.82
C ALA A 219 -10.42 8.15 3.96
N MET A 220 -11.46 7.56 4.58
CA MET A 220 -12.44 6.74 3.87
C MET A 220 -13.32 7.56 2.92
N GLU A 221 -13.85 8.71 3.38
CA GLU A 221 -14.59 9.65 2.52
C GLU A 221 -13.74 10.05 1.30
N GLU A 222 -12.48 10.46 1.52
CA GLU A 222 -11.55 10.82 0.45
C GLU A 222 -11.20 9.65 -0.48
N ARG A 223 -11.25 8.39 -0.03
CA ARG A 223 -11.10 7.22 -0.90
C ARG A 223 -12.35 7.01 -1.76
N ILE A 224 -13.53 7.02 -1.15
CA ILE A 224 -14.81 6.83 -1.85
C ILE A 224 -14.97 7.88 -2.94
N ASP A 225 -14.66 9.14 -2.65
CA ASP A 225 -14.70 10.23 -3.64
C ASP A 225 -13.73 9.97 -4.81
N ARG A 226 -12.49 9.54 -4.51
CA ARG A 226 -11.50 9.19 -5.54
C ARG A 226 -11.95 8.01 -6.41
N GLU A 227 -12.54 6.98 -5.83
CA GLU A 227 -13.06 5.83 -6.56
C GLU A 227 -14.26 6.19 -7.45
N ASN A 228 -15.20 6.98 -6.93
CA ASN A 228 -16.32 7.49 -7.69
C ASN A 228 -15.84 8.33 -8.88
N THR A 229 -14.82 9.16 -8.67
CA THR A 229 -14.21 9.96 -9.74
C THR A 229 -13.57 9.06 -10.80
N LYS A 230 -12.76 8.09 -10.40
CA LYS A 230 -12.15 7.12 -11.34
C LYS A 230 -13.19 6.34 -12.14
N ARG A 231 -14.28 5.92 -11.49
CA ARG A 231 -15.39 5.23 -12.16
C ARG A 231 -16.03 6.14 -13.21
N ARG A 232 -16.32 7.40 -12.86
CA ARG A 232 -16.85 8.40 -13.81
C ARG A 232 -15.90 8.64 -14.99
N VAL A 233 -14.59 8.78 -14.75
CA VAL A 233 -13.59 8.89 -15.84
C VAL A 233 -13.66 7.68 -16.78
N LYS A 234 -13.78 6.47 -16.23
CA LYS A 234 -13.90 5.23 -17.02
C LYS A 234 -15.18 5.22 -17.85
N ASP A 235 -16.31 5.63 -17.27
CA ASP A 235 -17.59 5.72 -17.96
C ASP A 235 -17.52 6.74 -19.12
N VAL A 236 -16.93 7.92 -18.89
CA VAL A 236 -16.71 8.93 -19.94
C VAL A 236 -15.82 8.38 -21.06
N LYS A 237 -14.67 7.77 -20.73
CA LYS A 237 -13.76 7.16 -21.73
C LYS A 237 -14.48 6.07 -22.54
N SER A 238 -15.36 5.28 -21.90
CA SER A 238 -16.14 4.25 -22.58
C SER A 238 -17.17 4.83 -23.55
N LEU A 239 -17.88 5.90 -23.16
CA LEU A 239 -18.85 6.57 -24.02
C LEU A 239 -18.19 7.24 -25.22
N MET A 240 -17.06 7.92 -25.01
CA MET A 240 -16.28 8.51 -26.10
C MET A 240 -15.85 7.44 -27.12
N LYS A 241 -15.39 6.28 -26.63
CA LYS A 241 -14.93 5.18 -27.50
C LYS A 241 -16.09 4.49 -28.24
N ASN A 242 -17.14 4.13 -27.53
CA ASN A 242 -18.19 3.26 -28.07
C ASN A 242 -19.25 4.01 -28.89
N LEU A 243 -19.48 5.28 -28.55
CA LEU A 243 -20.50 6.11 -29.19
C LEU A 243 -19.89 7.29 -29.99
N SER A 244 -18.56 7.38 -30.05
CA SER A 244 -17.84 8.46 -30.74
C SER A 244 -18.25 9.86 -30.26
N LEU A 245 -18.66 9.97 -29.00
CA LEU A 245 -19.01 11.24 -28.37
C LEU A 245 -17.75 12.04 -28.05
N THR A 246 -17.88 13.38 -28.05
CA THR A 246 -16.87 14.24 -27.45
C THR A 246 -16.85 14.06 -25.93
N ALA A 247 -15.77 14.50 -25.26
CA ALA A 247 -15.70 14.45 -23.80
C ALA A 247 -16.86 15.21 -23.14
N GLU A 248 -17.24 16.37 -23.68
CA GLU A 248 -18.39 17.16 -23.21
C GLU A 248 -19.71 16.40 -23.37
N GLN A 249 -19.97 15.81 -24.54
CA GLN A 249 -21.18 15.03 -24.79
C GLN A 249 -21.27 13.79 -23.90
N ALA A 250 -20.13 13.13 -23.63
CA ALA A 250 -20.08 12.00 -22.73
C ALA A 250 -20.33 12.41 -21.27
N MET A 251 -19.81 13.55 -20.83
CA MET A 251 -20.07 14.12 -19.50
C MET A 251 -21.54 14.59 -19.34
N ASP A 252 -22.14 15.13 -20.40
CA ASP A 252 -23.58 15.44 -20.44
C ASP A 252 -24.42 14.17 -20.28
N ALA A 253 -24.06 13.09 -20.98
CA ALA A 253 -24.81 11.83 -20.97
C ALA A 253 -24.84 11.14 -19.59
N ILE A 254 -23.85 11.39 -18.73
CA ILE A 254 -23.81 10.87 -17.35
C ILE A 254 -24.24 11.90 -16.29
N ASN A 255 -24.80 13.04 -16.72
CA ASN A 255 -25.26 14.12 -15.86
C ASN A 255 -24.17 14.66 -14.90
N CYS A 256 -22.95 14.89 -15.40
CA CYS A 256 -21.90 15.54 -14.60
C CYS A 256 -22.26 16.99 -14.24
N THR A 257 -22.12 17.34 -12.97
CA THR A 257 -22.23 18.74 -12.52
C THR A 257 -21.04 19.57 -13.04
N PRO A 258 -21.15 20.90 -13.09
CA PRO A 258 -20.04 21.76 -13.50
C PRO A 258 -18.77 21.54 -12.67
N GLU A 259 -18.88 21.35 -11.35
CA GLU A 259 -17.72 21.11 -10.48
C GLU A 259 -17.03 19.78 -10.79
N GLU A 260 -17.79 18.74 -11.14
CA GLU A 260 -17.24 17.43 -11.50
C GLU A 260 -16.50 17.46 -12.83
N ARG A 261 -16.93 18.32 -13.78
CA ARG A 261 -16.32 18.40 -15.13
C ARG A 261 -14.89 18.85 -15.09
N ASP A 262 -14.57 19.88 -14.31
CA ASP A 262 -13.21 20.42 -14.23
C ASP A 262 -12.22 19.35 -13.74
N GLU A 263 -12.64 18.53 -12.78
CA GLU A 263 -11.83 17.43 -12.24
C GLU A 263 -11.72 16.26 -13.24
N LEU A 264 -12.81 15.90 -13.91
CA LEU A 264 -12.80 14.84 -14.93
C LEU A 264 -11.94 15.21 -16.13
N ILE A 265 -11.99 16.46 -16.60
CA ILE A 265 -11.15 16.95 -17.71
C ILE A 265 -9.67 16.81 -17.37
N ARG A 266 -9.24 17.26 -16.18
CA ARG A 266 -7.85 17.10 -15.73
C ARG A 266 -7.39 15.63 -15.70
N GLN A 267 -8.28 14.71 -15.35
CA GLN A 267 -7.95 13.28 -15.32
C GLN A 267 -8.03 12.59 -16.68
N LEU A 268 -8.72 13.19 -17.66
CA LEU A 268 -8.74 12.71 -19.04
C LEU A 268 -7.46 13.08 -19.79
N ASP A 269 -6.85 14.22 -19.46
CA ASP A 269 -5.62 14.75 -20.08
C ASP A 269 -4.32 14.13 -19.51
N ASN A 270 -4.43 13.32 -18.44
CA ASN A 270 -3.34 12.56 -17.81
C ASN A 270 -3.31 11.09 -18.24
#